data_AF-A0A916D5E2-F1
#
_entry.id   AF-A0A916D5E2-F1
#
_cell.length_a   1.000
_cell.length_b   1.000
_cell.length_c   1.000
_cell.angle_alpha   90.00
_cell.angle_beta   90.00
_cell.angle_gamma   90.00
#
_symmetry.space_group_name_H-M   'P 1'
#
loop_
_entity.id
_entity.type
_entity.pdbx_description
1 polymer ?
#
loop_
_entity_poly.entity_id
_entity_poly.type
_entity_poly.pdbx_seq_one_letter_code
_entity_poly.pdbx_strand_id
1 'polypeptide(L)' 'RSDPARETHQSGSGLGLAIAQKVIQAHQGRIEVQSEVGKGTIFHLIFPFQHEQPPEQNKAP' A
#
# COMPACT_ATOMS: atom_id res chain seq x y z
N ARG A 1 26.31 3.88 8.14
CA ARG A 1 25.16 4.17 9.03
C ARG A 1 23.96 3.48 8.41
N SER A 2 23.60 2.31 8.93
CA SER A 2 22.50 1.48 8.42
C SER A 2 21.21 1.90 9.11
N ASP A 3 20.10 2.01 8.37
CA ASP A 3 18.80 2.36 8.94
C ASP A 3 18.33 1.28 9.94
N PRO A 4 17.95 1.64 11.18
CA PRO A 4 17.47 0.70 12.20
C PRO A 4 16.16 0.00 11.81
N ALA A 5 15.54 0.37 10.69
CA ALA A 5 14.35 -0.29 10.14
C ALA A 5 14.62 -1.69 9.55
N ARG A 6 15.90 -2.11 9.42
CA ARG A 6 16.30 -3.35 8.75
C ARG A 6 16.81 -4.47 9.67
N GLU A 7 16.62 -4.37 10.99
CA GLU A 7 16.97 -5.46 11.91
C GLU A 7 15.92 -6.58 11.87
N THR A 8 16.15 -7.55 10.99
CA THR A 8 15.33 -8.75 10.81
C THR A 8 15.68 -9.80 11.87
N HIS A 9 15.44 -9.58 13.17
CA HIS A 9 15.60 -10.67 14.16
C HIS A 9 14.87 -10.48 15.50
N GLN A 10 13.72 -9.81 15.52
CA GLN A 10 12.82 -9.83 16.68
C GLN A 10 11.41 -10.11 16.17
N SER A 11 10.70 -11.03 16.82
CA SER A 11 9.25 -11.15 16.68
C SER A 11 8.66 -9.74 16.74
N GLY A 12 8.27 -9.20 15.59
CA GLY A 12 7.83 -7.82 15.52
C GLY A 12 6.67 -7.64 16.49
N SER A 13 6.59 -6.49 17.15
CA SER A 13 5.53 -6.14 18.12
C SER A 13 4.08 -6.19 17.54
N GLY A 14 3.88 -6.72 16.34
CA GLY A 14 2.62 -6.64 15.58
C GLY A 14 2.34 -5.26 14.99
N LEU A 15 3.22 -4.28 15.23
CA LEU A 15 3.00 -2.88 14.87
C LEU A 15 3.11 -2.60 13.37
N GLY A 16 3.85 -3.42 12.62
CA GLY A 16 4.14 -3.15 11.20
C GLY A 16 2.88 -3.01 10.34
N LEU A 17 1.93 -3.95 10.48
CA LEU A 17 0.67 -3.90 9.72
C LEU A 17 -0.23 -2.75 10.17
N ALA A 18 -0.24 -2.43 11.47
CA ALA A 18 -1.00 -1.30 12.00
C ALA A 18 -0.46 0.05 11.48
N ILE A 19 0.87 0.20 11.39
CA ILE A 19 1.51 1.38 10.78
C ILE A 19 1.15 1.46 9.30
N ALA A 20 1.29 0.36 8.56
CA ALA A 20 0.93 0.31 7.15
C ALA A 20 -0.53 0.70 6.94
N GLN A 21 -1.47 0.13 7.72
CA GLN A 21 -2.89 0.45 7.64
C GLN A 21 -3.16 1.95 7.84
N LYS A 22 -2.52 2.58 8.84
CA LYS A 22 -2.64 4.03 9.07
C LYS A 22 -2.16 4.84 7.87
N VAL A 23 -1.01 4.48 7.29
CA VAL A 23 -0.47 5.16 6.10
C VAL A 23 -1.41 5.02 4.91
N ILE A 24 -1.94 3.83 4.68
CA ILE A 24 -2.86 3.54 3.57
C ILE A 24 -4.15 4.36 3.72
N GLN A 25 -4.73 4.37 4.92
CA GLN A 25 -5.94 5.16 5.22
C GLN A 25 -5.71 6.67 5.04
N ALA A 26 -4.53 7.18 5.43
CA ALA A 26 -4.18 8.59 5.24
C ALA A 26 -4.12 8.97 3.74
N HIS A 27 -3.82 8.02 2.86
CA HIS A 27 -3.85 8.19 1.39
C HIS A 27 -5.20 7.80 0.79
N GLN A 28 -6.28 7.74 1.59
CA GLN A 28 -7.62 7.35 1.17
C GLN A 28 -7.68 5.95 0.52
N GLY A 29 -6.67 5.13 0.77
CA GLY A 29 -6.60 3.76 0.31
C GLY A 29 -7.23 2.78 1.31
N ARG A 30 -7.23 1.51 0.93
CA ARG A 30 -7.61 0.39 1.79
C ARG A 30 -6.69 -0.80 1.58
N ILE A 31 -6.67 -1.71 2.55
CA ILE A 31 -5.93 -2.96 2.49
C ILE A 31 -6.90 -4.15 2.57
N GLU A 32 -6.71 -5.13 1.69
CA GLU A 32 -7.44 -6.40 1.68
C GLU A 32 -6.44 -7.55 1.87
N VAL A 33 -6.83 -8.60 2.60
CA VAL A 33 -5.94 -9.72 2.93
C VAL A 33 -6.59 -11.03 2.52
N GLN A 34 -5.84 -11.85 1.78
CA GLN A 34 -6.22 -13.20 1.42
C GLN A 34 -5.12 -14.14 1.91
N SER A 35 -5.46 -15.13 2.73
CA SER A 35 -4.47 -16.08 3.25
C SER A 35 -5.01 -17.49 3.18
N GLU A 36 -4.15 -18.41 2.76
CA GLU A 36 -4.45 -19.84 2.78
C GLU A 36 -3.26 -20.62 3.36
N VAL A 37 -3.55 -21.51 4.32
CA VAL A 37 -2.52 -22.32 4.98
C VAL A 37 -1.79 -23.16 3.93
N GLY A 38 -0.46 -23.11 3.96
CA GLY A 38 0.38 -23.83 2.99
C GLY A 38 0.49 -23.18 1.60
N LYS A 39 -0.27 -22.11 1.32
CA LYS A 39 -0.12 -21.31 0.07
C LYS A 39 0.41 -19.90 0.31
N GLY A 40 0.35 -19.44 1.56
CA GLY A 40 0.87 -18.13 1.97
C GLY A 40 -0.23 -17.08 2.10
N THR A 41 0.19 -15.82 2.04
CA THR A 41 -0.68 -14.66 2.29
C THR A 41 -0.43 -13.59 1.23
N ILE A 42 -1.51 -13.01 0.70
CA ILE A 42 -1.52 -11.90 -0.24
C ILE A 42 -2.16 -10.70 0.43
N PHE A 43 -1.49 -9.55 0.32
CA PHE A 43 -2.00 -8.25 0.76
C PHE A 43 -2.22 -7.37 -0.47
N HIS A 44 -3.46 -6.93 -0.68
CA HIS A 44 -3.80 -5.99 -1.74
C HIS A 44 -3.92 -4.59 -1.15
N LEU A 45 -3.22 -3.63 -1.77
CA LEU A 45 -3.24 -2.22 -1.41
C LEU A 45 -3.97 -1.47 -2.51
N ILE A 46 -5.14 -0.91 -2.21
CA ILE A 46 -5.97 -0.22 -3.20
C ILE A 46 -5.99 1.26 -2.87
N PHE A 47 -5.64 2.10 -3.85
CA PHE A 47 -5.63 3.56 -3.71
C PHE A 47 -6.55 4.20 -4.76
N PRO A 48 -7.15 5.36 -4.47
CA PRO A 48 -7.78 6.19 -5.49
C PRO A 48 -6.74 6.57 -6.55
N PHE A 49 -7.12 6.42 -7.82
CA PHE A 49 -6.29 6.84 -8.94
C PHE A 49 -7.03 7.94 -9.70
N GLN A 50 -6.45 9.13 -9.73
CA GLN A 50 -6.92 10.20 -10.62
C GLN A 50 -6.12 10.12 -11.90
N HIS A 51 -6.79 9.73 -12.98
CA HIS A 51 -6.22 9.86 -14.31
C HIS A 51 -6.36 11.31 -14.75
N GLU A 52 -5.25 12.05 -14.73
CA GLU A 52 -5.18 13.36 -15.34
C GLU A 52 -5.25 13.16 -16.86
N GLN A 53 -6.43 13.36 -17.45
CA GLN A 53 -6.55 13.33 -18.90
C GLN A 53 -5.68 14.47 -19.45
N PRO A 54 -4.69 14.19 -20.32
CA PRO A 54 -4.00 15.26 -21.01
C PRO A 54 -5.06 16.12 -21.71
N PRO A 55 -4.94 17.46 -21.68
CA PRO A 55 -5.94 18.33 -22.26
C PRO A 55 -6.20 17.88 -23.70
N GLU A 56 -7.46 17.57 -24.03
CA GLU A 56 -7.91 17.27 -25.40
C GLU A 56 -7.36 18.38 -26.31
N GLN A 57 -6.30 18.08 -27.05
CA GLN A 57 -5.64 19.03 -27.91
C GLN A 57 -6.58 19.33 -29.09
N ASN A 58 -7.34 20.42 -28.94
CA ASN A 58 -7.94 21.20 -30.00
C ASN A 58 -8.88 20.41 -30.93
N LYS A 59 -10.14 20.21 -30.53
CA LYS A 59 -11.25 20.13 -31.51
C LYS A 59 -11.37 21.51 -32.17
N ALA A 60 -10.55 21.76 -33.19
CA ALA A 60 -10.73 22.89 -34.08
C ALA A 60 -12.08 22.75 -34.83
N PRO A 61 -12.74 23.88 -35.15
CA PRO A 61 -14.09 23.90 -35.75
C PRO A 61 -14.16 23.25 -37.13
#